data_AF-A0A022REC4-F1
#
_entry.id   AF-A0A022REC4-F1
#
_cell.length_a   1.000
_cell.length_b   1.000
_cell.length_c   1.000
_cell.angle_alpha   90.00
_cell.angle_beta   90.00
_cell.angle_gamma   90.00
#
_symmetry.space_group_name_H-M   'P 1'
#
loop_
_entity.id
_entity.type
_entity.pdbx_description
1 polymer ?
#
loop_
_entity_poly.entity_id
_entity_poly.type
_entity_poly.pdbx_seq_one_letter_code
_entity_poly.pdbx_strand_id
1 'polypeptide(L)'
;EWVILKNSEAENTTWIMAYTKPCPKCKRSIEKNDGCNHMTCGKSCGHQFCWLCLGNWDNAHICNGYKDAACDKAVMGARKYLERYAHYYERWAGNHKSRGIALSCLDWARKELRDNLMNAVQNVEGVQMEFAVKAWEQIVECRRVLKWSYAYAYYLCCSEKAAKIALFEFLQGQAELNLERLHHCAEKEMKAYAKGDCSLNEFVAFREKVVDLTSITKSYFEKLVTALENDLSEVTDTSIVNTSIIKSVEIGPLDYEDIYEDQWD
;
A
#
# COMPACT_ATOMS: atom_id res chain seq x y z
N GLU A 1 4.72 -14.32 13.98
CA GLU A 1 3.40 -14.92 13.62
C GLU A 1 3.08 -14.84 12.14
N TRP A 2 2.95 -13.65 11.52
CA TRP A 2 2.57 -13.53 10.10
C TRP A 2 3.44 -14.32 9.11
N VAL A 3 4.77 -14.31 9.30
CA VAL A 3 5.69 -15.07 8.41
C VAL A 3 5.47 -16.58 8.50
N ILE A 4 5.17 -17.09 9.70
CA ILE A 4 4.85 -18.50 9.92
C ILE A 4 3.53 -18.84 9.22
N LEU A 5 2.50 -18.01 9.42
CA LEU A 5 1.21 -18.14 8.76
C LEU A 5 1.33 -18.14 7.23
N LYS A 6 2.14 -17.22 6.68
CA LYS A 6 2.45 -17.18 5.25
C LYS A 6 3.02 -18.51 4.77
N ASN A 7 4.01 -19.04 5.48
CA ASN A 7 4.69 -20.27 5.08
C ASN A 7 3.75 -21.47 5.17
N SER A 8 2.88 -21.55 6.19
CA SER A 8 1.89 -22.63 6.30
C SER A 8 0.80 -22.56 5.24
N GLU A 9 0.48 -21.36 4.74
CA GLU A 9 -0.54 -21.15 3.71
C GLU A 9 0.05 -21.05 2.29
N ALA A 10 1.34 -21.35 2.09
CA ALA A 10 2.03 -21.15 0.81
C ALA A 10 1.33 -21.90 -0.35
N GLU A 11 0.90 -23.14 -0.11
CA GLU A 11 0.15 -23.95 -1.09
C GLU A 11 -1.23 -23.37 -1.41
N ASN A 12 -1.85 -22.66 -0.46
CA ASN A 12 -3.14 -22.00 -0.60
C ASN A 12 -3.03 -20.59 -1.21
N THR A 13 -1.82 -20.07 -1.49
CA THR A 13 -1.63 -18.67 -1.92
C THR A 13 -1.15 -18.50 -3.35
N THR A 14 -0.74 -19.58 -4.03
CA THR A 14 -0.17 -19.49 -5.39
C THR A 14 -1.13 -18.87 -6.40
N TRP A 15 -2.44 -19.07 -6.23
CA TRP A 15 -3.49 -18.51 -7.09
C TRP A 15 -3.85 -17.05 -6.76
N ILE A 16 -3.50 -16.56 -5.57
CA ILE A 16 -3.89 -15.21 -5.09
C ILE A 16 -3.13 -14.13 -5.86
N MET A 17 -1.87 -14.42 -6.22
CA MET A 17 -0.99 -13.48 -6.90
C MET A 17 -1.11 -13.63 -8.42
N ALA A 18 -2.26 -13.23 -8.97
CA ALA A 18 -2.43 -13.15 -10.41
C ALA A 18 -1.61 -11.98 -10.99
N TYR A 19 -0.66 -12.28 -11.88
CA TYR A 19 0.10 -11.27 -12.64
C TYR A 19 -0.78 -10.52 -13.65
N THR A 20 -1.89 -11.13 -14.05
CA THR A 20 -2.84 -10.60 -15.01
C THR A 20 -4.25 -10.57 -14.42
N LYS A 21 -4.99 -9.47 -14.64
CA LYS A 21 -6.42 -9.35 -14.29
C LYS A 21 -7.21 -8.78 -15.46
N PRO A 22 -8.49 -9.14 -15.65
CA PRO A 22 -9.33 -8.57 -16.70
C PRO A 22 -9.76 -7.15 -16.33
N CYS A 23 -9.77 -6.23 -17.30
CA CYS A 23 -10.36 -4.91 -17.14
C CYS A 23 -11.84 -5.04 -16.72
N PRO A 24 -12.31 -4.37 -15.66
CA PRO A 24 -13.68 -4.51 -15.20
C PRO A 24 -14.71 -4.05 -16.24
N LYS A 25 -14.34 -3.09 -17.11
CA LYS A 25 -15.19 -2.55 -18.18
C LYS A 25 -15.19 -3.39 -19.46
N CYS A 26 -14.02 -3.62 -20.07
CA CYS A 26 -13.92 -4.25 -21.40
C CYS A 26 -13.45 -5.71 -21.39
N LYS A 27 -13.15 -6.27 -20.21
CA LYS A 27 -12.70 -7.65 -19.97
C LYS A 27 -11.38 -8.05 -20.64
N ARG A 28 -10.70 -7.14 -21.34
CA ARG A 28 -9.33 -7.36 -21.85
C ARG A 28 -8.38 -7.66 -20.69
N SER A 29 -7.53 -8.68 -20.85
CA SER A 29 -6.49 -9.00 -19.87
C SER A 29 -5.46 -7.87 -19.77
N ILE A 30 -5.07 -7.50 -18.55
CA ILE A 30 -4.08 -6.48 -18.22
C ILE A 30 -3.05 -7.11 -17.29
N GLU A 31 -1.77 -6.92 -17.60
CA GLU A 31 -0.65 -7.28 -16.74
C GLU A 31 -0.25 -6.09 -15.84
N LYS A 32 0.11 -6.35 -14.58
CA LYS A 32 0.64 -5.32 -13.68
C LYS A 32 2.17 -5.25 -13.75
N ASN A 33 2.65 -4.27 -14.52
CA ASN A 33 4.07 -3.96 -14.70
C ASN A 33 4.56 -2.75 -13.89
N ASP A 34 3.63 -2.11 -13.17
CA ASP A 34 3.83 -0.86 -12.45
C ASP A 34 3.63 -1.05 -10.94
N GLY A 35 4.19 -0.14 -10.15
CA GLY A 35 4.11 -0.14 -8.68
C GLY A 35 2.80 0.44 -8.16
N CYS A 36 2.17 1.39 -8.85
CA CYS A 36 0.90 1.98 -8.45
C CYS A 36 -0.28 1.00 -8.66
N ASN A 37 -1.28 1.08 -7.78
CA ASN A 37 -2.53 0.31 -7.91
C ASN A 37 -3.61 1.06 -8.73
N HIS A 38 -3.41 2.33 -9.04
CA HIS A 38 -4.22 3.08 -10.00
C HIS A 38 -3.89 2.67 -11.43
N MET A 39 -4.75 1.83 -12.00
CA MET A 39 -4.59 1.31 -13.35
C MET A 39 -5.46 2.08 -14.33
N THR A 40 -4.93 2.37 -15.51
CA THR A 40 -5.70 2.86 -16.67
C THR A 40 -5.67 1.78 -17.75
N CYS A 41 -6.84 1.26 -18.14
CA CYS A 41 -6.95 0.32 -19.26
C CYS A 41 -6.46 1.00 -20.55
N GLY A 42 -5.90 0.21 -21.48
CA GLY A 42 -5.28 0.71 -22.72
C GLY A 42 -6.18 1.65 -23.54
N LYS A 43 -5.55 2.40 -24.46
CA LYS A 43 -6.11 3.58 -25.16
C LYS A 43 -7.53 3.44 -25.70
N SER A 44 -7.91 2.26 -26.21
CA SER A 44 -9.26 2.01 -26.75
C SER A 44 -10.37 1.96 -25.69
N CYS A 45 -10.03 1.84 -24.40
CA CYS A 45 -10.99 1.74 -23.30
C CYS A 45 -10.85 2.90 -22.31
N GLY A 46 -9.61 3.26 -21.93
CA GLY A 46 -9.32 4.39 -21.03
C GLY A 46 -9.90 4.29 -19.61
N HIS A 47 -10.55 3.18 -19.26
CA HIS A 47 -11.18 3.02 -17.95
C HIS A 47 -10.15 2.92 -16.83
N GLN A 48 -10.36 3.69 -15.77
CA GLN A 48 -9.48 3.72 -14.61
C GLN A 48 -10.09 2.91 -13.46
N PHE A 49 -9.27 2.06 -12.84
CA PHE A 49 -9.71 1.15 -11.78
C PHE A 49 -8.58 0.84 -10.80
N CYS A 50 -8.95 0.34 -9.63
CA CYS A 50 -8.00 -0.16 -8.62
C CYS A 50 -7.59 -1.61 -8.94
N TRP A 51 -6.29 -1.90 -9.00
CA TRP A 51 -5.79 -3.25 -9.28
C TRP A 51 -6.24 -4.30 -8.25
N LEU A 52 -6.34 -3.92 -6.99
CA LEU A 52 -6.67 -4.84 -5.89
C LEU A 52 -8.13 -5.28 -5.99
N CYS A 53 -9.06 -4.33 -5.95
CA CYS A 53 -10.50 -4.62 -5.86
C CYS A 53 -11.24 -4.60 -7.20
N LEU A 54 -10.58 -4.18 -8.30
CA LEU A 54 -11.20 -3.96 -9.62
C LEU A 54 -12.36 -2.96 -9.63
N GLY A 55 -12.52 -2.17 -8.57
CA GLY A 55 -13.49 -1.08 -8.47
C GLY A 55 -13.06 0.13 -9.30
N ASN A 56 -14.05 0.96 -9.66
CA ASN A 56 -13.81 2.22 -10.36
C ASN A 56 -12.82 3.08 -9.56
N TRP A 57 -11.88 3.70 -10.26
CA TRP A 57 -11.00 4.66 -9.64
C TRP A 57 -11.68 6.02 -9.53
N ASP A 58 -11.71 6.55 -8.32
CA ASP A 58 -12.04 7.94 -8.03
C ASP A 58 -10.98 8.50 -7.05
N ASN A 59 -10.96 9.82 -6.88
CA ASN A 59 -9.98 10.47 -6.01
C ASN A 59 -10.23 10.24 -4.49
N ALA A 60 -11.21 9.40 -4.13
CA ALA A 60 -11.58 9.05 -2.76
C ALA A 60 -11.65 7.52 -2.55
N HIS A 61 -11.02 6.74 -3.43
CA HIS A 61 -11.17 5.29 -3.45
C HIS A 61 -10.51 4.64 -2.23
N ILE A 62 -11.29 3.91 -1.42
CA ILE A 62 -10.84 3.18 -0.23
C ILE A 62 -11.32 1.72 -0.33
N CYS A 63 -10.39 0.77 -0.28
CA CYS A 63 -10.70 -0.67 -0.37
C CYS A 63 -9.86 -1.55 0.56
N ASN A 64 -9.32 -0.98 1.65
CA ASN A 64 -8.41 -1.66 2.57
C ASN A 64 -9.09 -2.63 3.53
N GLY A 65 -10.29 -2.32 4.03
CA GLY A 65 -11.03 -3.17 4.97
C GLY A 65 -11.61 -4.43 4.32
N TYR A 66 -11.53 -5.56 5.01
CA TYR A 66 -12.19 -6.82 4.59
C TYR A 66 -13.67 -6.76 4.97
N LYS A 67 -14.55 -6.97 3.99
CA LYS A 67 -16.01 -7.02 4.22
C LYS A 67 -16.47 -8.46 4.05
N ASP A 68 -17.03 -9.04 5.10
CA ASP A 68 -17.66 -10.36 5.04
C ASP A 68 -18.68 -10.40 3.89
N ALA A 69 -18.51 -11.34 2.96
CA ALA A 69 -19.56 -11.65 2.00
C ALA A 69 -20.74 -12.27 2.76
N ALA A 70 -21.96 -11.79 2.53
CA ALA A 70 -23.15 -12.40 3.08
C ALA A 70 -23.34 -13.81 2.47
N CYS A 71 -22.98 -14.87 3.20
CA CYS A 71 -23.25 -16.26 2.82
C CYS A 71 -23.67 -17.11 4.03
N ASP A 72 -24.40 -18.21 3.76
CA ASP A 72 -25.08 -19.06 4.74
C ASP A 72 -24.16 -19.69 5.80
N LYS A 73 -24.67 -19.78 7.04
CA LYS A 73 -23.88 -19.98 8.25
C LYS A 73 -23.15 -21.33 8.42
N ALA A 74 -23.52 -22.37 7.68
CA ALA A 74 -23.07 -23.74 7.94
C ALA A 74 -21.74 -24.13 7.24
N VAL A 75 -21.34 -23.45 6.16
CA VAL A 75 -20.11 -23.75 5.37
C VAL A 75 -18.98 -22.73 5.70
N MET A 76 -19.21 -21.85 6.67
CA MET A 76 -18.53 -20.55 6.79
C MET A 76 -17.10 -20.56 7.33
N GLY A 77 -16.73 -21.44 8.26
CA GLY A 77 -15.51 -21.25 9.06
C GLY A 77 -14.21 -21.22 8.25
N ALA A 78 -13.91 -22.31 7.53
CA ALA A 78 -12.70 -22.43 6.73
C ALA A 78 -12.69 -21.50 5.50
N ARG A 79 -13.84 -21.33 4.84
CA ARG A 79 -13.96 -20.47 3.66
C ARG A 79 -13.75 -18.99 4.02
N LYS A 80 -14.38 -18.49 5.07
CA LYS A 80 -14.20 -17.10 5.53
C LYS A 80 -12.77 -16.86 5.99
N TYR A 81 -12.16 -17.82 6.67
CA TYR A 81 -10.75 -17.76 7.01
C TYR A 81 -9.87 -17.58 5.77
N LEU A 82 -10.05 -18.41 4.74
CA LEU A 82 -9.27 -18.34 3.49
C LEU A 82 -9.50 -17.04 2.73
N GLU A 83 -10.76 -16.59 2.60
CA GLU A 83 -11.09 -15.32 1.91
C GLU A 83 -10.48 -14.12 2.63
N ARG A 84 -10.57 -14.08 3.96
CA ARG A 84 -9.96 -13.04 4.78
C ARG A 84 -8.45 -13.07 4.65
N TYR A 85 -7.84 -14.23 4.81
CA TYR A 85 -6.39 -14.38 4.65
C TYR A 85 -5.94 -13.93 3.26
N ALA A 86 -6.66 -14.32 2.20
CA ALA A 86 -6.36 -13.91 0.84
C ALA A 86 -6.42 -12.38 0.64
N HIS A 87 -7.43 -11.72 1.22
CA HIS A 87 -7.57 -10.26 1.17
C HIS A 87 -6.35 -9.53 1.75
N TYR A 88 -5.90 -9.94 2.93
CA TYR A 88 -4.75 -9.33 3.60
C TYR A 88 -3.42 -9.74 2.97
N TYR A 89 -3.29 -11.01 2.55
CA TYR A 89 -2.09 -11.51 1.89
C TYR A 89 -1.83 -10.84 0.55
N GLU A 90 -2.84 -10.68 -0.31
CA GLU A 90 -2.71 -9.99 -1.60
C GLU A 90 -2.16 -8.57 -1.41
N ARG A 91 -2.64 -7.86 -0.38
CA ARG A 91 -2.22 -6.48 -0.08
C ARG A 91 -0.84 -6.40 0.56
N TRP A 92 -0.51 -7.34 1.45
CA TRP A 92 0.84 -7.48 2.01
C TRP A 92 1.87 -7.73 0.89
N ALA A 93 1.59 -8.72 0.05
CA ALA A 93 2.49 -9.16 -1.00
C ALA A 93 2.56 -8.15 -2.16
N GLY A 94 1.42 -7.52 -2.48
CA GLY A 94 1.35 -6.41 -3.44
C GLY A 94 2.20 -5.22 -3.03
N ASN A 95 2.14 -4.79 -1.75
CA ASN A 95 2.99 -3.72 -1.25
C ASN A 95 4.48 -4.11 -1.24
N HIS A 96 4.81 -5.37 -0.97
CA HIS A 96 6.18 -5.87 -1.10
C HIS A 96 6.71 -5.75 -2.54
N LYS A 97 5.94 -6.24 -3.52
CA LYS A 97 6.30 -6.14 -4.95
C LYS A 97 6.40 -4.69 -5.41
N SER A 98 5.41 -3.86 -5.05
CA SER A 98 5.40 -2.43 -5.40
C SER A 98 6.57 -1.66 -4.75
N ARG A 99 7.07 -2.08 -3.58
CA ARG A 99 8.30 -1.53 -2.99
C ARG A 99 9.53 -1.86 -3.83
N GLY A 100 9.64 -3.09 -4.33
CA GLY A 100 10.73 -3.49 -5.24
C GLY A 100 10.77 -2.62 -6.50
N ILE A 101 9.61 -2.41 -7.13
CA ILE A 101 9.49 -1.50 -8.30
C ILE A 101 9.89 -0.07 -7.92
N ALA A 102 9.43 0.43 -6.77
CA ALA A 102 9.76 1.77 -6.29
C ALA A 102 11.27 1.94 -6.00
N LEU A 103 11.96 0.90 -5.52
CA LEU A 103 13.42 0.92 -5.36
C LEU A 103 14.13 1.03 -6.71
N SER A 104 13.72 0.28 -7.72
CA SER A 104 14.27 0.42 -9.07
C SER A 104 14.01 1.81 -9.66
N CYS A 105 12.83 2.38 -9.41
CA CYS A 105 12.50 3.75 -9.82
C CYS A 105 13.32 4.81 -9.05
N LEU A 106 13.60 4.59 -7.77
CA LEU A 106 14.48 5.45 -6.96
C LEU A 106 15.91 5.45 -7.51
N ASP A 107 16.44 4.27 -7.86
CA ASP A 107 17.77 4.15 -8.45
C ASP A 107 17.85 4.85 -9.80
N TRP A 108 16.84 4.66 -10.66
CA TRP A 108 16.71 5.42 -11.90
C TRP A 108 16.67 6.94 -11.63
N ALA A 109 15.89 7.38 -10.64
CA ALA A 109 15.77 8.79 -10.28
C ALA A 109 17.10 9.39 -9.79
N ARG A 110 17.92 8.61 -9.11
CA ARG A 110 19.25 9.04 -8.64
C ARG A 110 20.29 9.11 -9.77
N LYS A 111 20.20 8.21 -10.75
CA LYS A 111 21.23 8.03 -11.78
C LYS A 111 20.95 8.78 -13.08
N GLU A 112 19.70 8.79 -13.53
CA GLU A 112 19.37 9.16 -14.92
C GLU A 112 18.39 10.34 -15.02
N LEU A 113 17.56 10.57 -14.00
CA LEU A 113 16.49 11.57 -14.08
C LEU A 113 17.02 12.99 -14.31
N ARG A 114 18.15 13.35 -13.70
CA ARG A 114 18.77 14.67 -13.89
C ARG A 114 19.09 14.90 -15.37
N ASP A 115 19.84 13.98 -15.97
CA ASP A 115 20.33 14.12 -17.34
C ASP A 115 19.15 14.09 -18.34
N ASN A 116 18.16 13.22 -18.09
CA ASN A 116 16.95 13.14 -18.92
C ASN A 116 16.14 14.45 -18.89
N LEU A 117 16.00 15.08 -17.71
CA LEU A 117 15.26 16.34 -17.60
C LEU A 117 16.02 17.54 -18.13
N MET A 118 17.35 17.59 -17.96
CA MET A 118 18.18 18.65 -18.55
C MET A 118 18.10 18.65 -20.09
N ASN A 119 17.97 17.48 -20.70
CA ASN A 119 17.77 17.36 -22.15
C ASN A 119 16.33 17.70 -22.58
N ALA A 120 15.34 17.44 -21.73
CA ALA A 120 13.93 17.61 -22.08
C ALA A 120 13.38 19.03 -21.81
N VAL A 121 13.99 19.78 -20.89
CA VAL A 121 13.47 21.09 -20.45
C VAL A 121 14.55 22.15 -20.59
N GLN A 122 14.33 23.13 -21.46
CA GLN A 122 15.27 24.23 -21.68
C GLN A 122 15.35 25.15 -20.45
N ASN A 123 16.56 25.65 -20.14
CA ASN A 123 16.83 26.58 -19.02
C ASN A 123 16.55 26.02 -17.61
N VAL A 124 16.76 24.73 -17.37
CA VAL A 124 16.63 24.09 -16.04
C VAL A 124 17.87 24.27 -15.15
N GLU A 125 18.87 25.05 -15.60
CA GLU A 125 20.03 25.38 -14.76
C GLU A 125 19.59 25.94 -13.40
N GLY A 126 19.98 25.26 -12.32
CA GLY A 126 19.66 25.63 -10.95
C GLY A 126 18.43 24.95 -10.33
N VAL A 127 17.67 24.12 -11.05
CA VAL A 127 16.54 23.40 -10.42
C VAL A 127 17.04 22.22 -9.59
N GLN A 128 16.67 22.25 -8.31
CA GLN A 128 16.96 21.19 -7.36
C GLN A 128 16.15 19.91 -7.71
N MET A 129 16.84 18.79 -7.94
CA MET A 129 16.26 17.50 -8.35
C MET A 129 15.90 16.58 -7.18
N GLU A 130 16.27 16.99 -5.98
CA GLU A 130 16.11 16.25 -4.73
C GLU A 130 14.64 15.99 -4.39
N PHE A 131 13.70 16.77 -4.95
CA PHE A 131 12.27 16.52 -4.76
C PHE A 131 11.84 15.15 -5.29
N ALA A 132 12.37 14.73 -6.44
CA ALA A 132 12.03 13.46 -7.05
C ALA A 132 12.60 12.28 -6.27
N VAL A 133 13.85 12.42 -5.81
CA VAL A 133 14.50 11.42 -4.94
C VAL A 133 13.72 11.28 -3.62
N LYS A 134 13.37 12.41 -2.97
CA LYS A 134 12.57 12.40 -1.74
C LYS A 134 11.19 11.78 -1.93
N ALA A 135 10.53 12.04 -3.06
CA ALA A 135 9.25 11.43 -3.39
C ALA A 135 9.36 9.89 -3.49
N TRP A 136 10.38 9.39 -4.19
CA TRP A 136 10.61 7.95 -4.31
C TRP A 136 11.03 7.29 -2.99
N GLU A 137 11.87 7.95 -2.20
CA GLU A 137 12.20 7.51 -0.83
C GLU A 137 10.93 7.41 0.03
N GLN A 138 10.07 8.43 -0.01
CA GLN A 138 8.79 8.41 0.69
C GLN A 138 7.90 7.25 0.22
N ILE A 139 7.80 7.00 -1.09
CA ILE A 139 7.02 5.88 -1.64
C ILE A 139 7.57 4.53 -1.13
N VAL A 140 8.89 4.33 -1.17
CA VAL A 140 9.54 3.10 -0.70
C VAL A 140 9.22 2.82 0.78
N GLU A 141 9.30 3.85 1.61
CA GLU A 141 9.01 3.75 3.04
C GLU A 141 7.53 3.52 3.32
N CYS A 142 6.64 4.24 2.63
CA CYS A 142 5.20 4.03 2.73
C CYS A 142 4.78 2.61 2.34
N ARG A 143 5.39 2.04 1.28
CA ARG A 143 5.13 0.64 0.88
C ARG A 143 5.58 -0.35 1.95
N ARG A 144 6.70 -0.08 2.64
CA ARG A 144 7.16 -0.88 3.78
C ARG A 144 6.15 -0.84 4.93
N VAL A 145 5.67 0.35 5.30
CA VAL A 145 4.68 0.53 6.36
C VAL A 145 3.36 -0.15 6.00
N LEU A 146 2.83 0.03 4.78
CA LEU A 146 1.59 -0.62 4.37
C LEU A 146 1.68 -2.14 4.35
N LYS A 147 2.81 -2.70 3.89
CA LYS A 147 3.05 -4.14 3.94
C LYS A 147 2.78 -4.66 5.36
N TRP A 148 3.40 -4.05 6.36
CA TRP A 148 3.27 -4.51 7.74
C TRP A 148 1.95 -4.09 8.40
N SER A 149 1.35 -2.97 8.00
CA SER A 149 0.02 -2.59 8.49
C SER A 149 -1.05 -3.58 8.05
N TYR A 150 -0.93 -4.22 6.88
CA TYR A 150 -1.84 -5.29 6.47
C TYR A 150 -1.66 -6.59 7.25
N ALA A 151 -0.44 -6.92 7.66
CA ALA A 151 -0.22 -8.03 8.60
C ALA A 151 -0.85 -7.72 9.96
N TYR A 152 -0.67 -6.50 10.49
CA TYR A 152 -1.32 -6.05 11.71
C TYR A 152 -2.85 -6.09 11.61
N ALA A 153 -3.42 -5.58 10.51
CA ALA A 153 -4.85 -5.55 10.24
C ALA A 153 -5.50 -6.93 10.28
N TYR A 154 -4.81 -7.96 9.75
CA TYR A 154 -5.30 -9.34 9.80
C TYR A 154 -5.57 -9.81 11.24
N TYR A 155 -4.66 -9.52 12.17
CA TYR A 155 -4.84 -9.90 13.57
C TYR A 155 -5.81 -8.95 14.30
N LEU A 156 -5.78 -7.65 14.00
CA LEU A 156 -6.72 -6.69 14.59
C LEU A 156 -8.18 -7.01 14.22
N CYS A 157 -8.45 -7.40 12.97
CA CYS A 157 -9.81 -7.73 12.53
C CYS A 157 -10.35 -9.04 13.15
N CYS A 158 -9.48 -9.84 13.78
CA CYS A 158 -9.87 -10.99 14.58
C CYS A 158 -10.21 -10.62 16.03
N SER A 159 -9.99 -9.37 16.43
CA SER A 159 -10.32 -8.87 17.77
C SER A 159 -11.76 -8.35 17.82
N GLU A 160 -12.35 -8.30 19.03
CA GLU A 160 -13.68 -7.72 19.27
C GLU A 160 -13.63 -6.19 19.48
N LYS A 161 -12.54 -5.53 19.08
CA LYS A 161 -12.26 -4.11 19.33
C LYS A 161 -12.75 -3.21 18.19
N ALA A 162 -14.07 -3.09 18.06
CA ALA A 162 -14.70 -2.39 16.94
C ALA A 162 -14.21 -0.94 16.76
N ALA A 163 -13.96 -0.21 17.85
CA ALA A 163 -13.50 1.16 17.76
C ALA A 163 -12.06 1.25 17.22
N LYS A 164 -11.17 0.36 17.67
CA LYS A 164 -9.79 0.26 17.17
C LYS A 164 -9.76 -0.15 15.70
N ILE A 165 -10.59 -1.11 15.29
CA ILE A 165 -10.71 -1.51 13.88
C ILE A 165 -11.11 -0.31 13.02
N ALA A 166 -12.15 0.43 13.41
CA ALA A 166 -12.64 1.58 12.66
C ALA A 166 -11.58 2.69 12.54
N LEU A 167 -10.89 3.03 13.63
CA LEU A 167 -9.81 4.03 13.62
C LEU A 167 -8.66 3.59 12.73
N PHE A 168 -8.22 2.34 12.88
CA PHE A 168 -7.13 1.78 12.08
C PHE A 168 -7.47 1.78 10.58
N GLU A 169 -8.65 1.28 10.20
CA GLU A 169 -9.06 1.21 8.80
C GLU A 169 -9.17 2.60 8.17
N PHE A 170 -9.63 3.60 8.94
CA PHE A 170 -9.65 4.99 8.49
C PHE A 170 -8.23 5.52 8.24
N LEU A 171 -7.32 5.39 9.21
CA LEU A 171 -5.94 5.88 9.09
C LEU A 171 -5.19 5.18 7.97
N GLN A 172 -5.29 3.86 7.88
CA GLN A 172 -4.67 3.06 6.83
C GLN A 172 -5.23 3.43 5.44
N GLY A 173 -6.55 3.59 5.32
CA GLY A 173 -7.19 3.99 4.07
C GLY A 173 -6.76 5.37 3.59
N GLN A 174 -6.64 6.35 4.50
CA GLN A 174 -6.14 7.68 4.16
C GLN A 174 -4.66 7.67 3.75
N ALA A 175 -3.82 6.90 4.46
CA ALA A 175 -2.42 6.74 4.12
C ALA A 175 -2.26 6.11 2.72
N GLU A 176 -2.97 5.01 2.45
CA GLU A 176 -2.90 4.33 1.16
C GLU A 176 -3.42 5.19 0.01
N LEU A 177 -4.55 5.89 0.18
CA LEU A 177 -5.08 6.80 -0.84
C LEU A 177 -4.05 7.84 -1.26
N ASN A 178 -3.40 8.51 -0.29
CA ASN A 178 -2.41 9.54 -0.59
C ASN A 178 -1.13 8.95 -1.19
N LEU A 179 -0.70 7.76 -0.74
CA LEU A 179 0.40 7.03 -1.37
C LEU A 179 0.12 6.74 -2.84
N GLU A 180 -1.06 6.24 -3.19
CA GLU A 180 -1.37 5.91 -4.59
C GLU A 180 -1.41 7.16 -5.46
N ARG A 181 -1.83 8.32 -4.94
CA ARG A 181 -1.76 9.61 -5.67
C ARG A 181 -0.31 10.04 -5.92
N LEU A 182 0.54 10.00 -4.89
CA LEU A 182 1.97 10.30 -5.01
C LEU A 182 2.65 9.33 -5.98
N HIS A 183 2.39 8.03 -5.84
CA HIS A 183 2.99 6.99 -6.66
C HIS A 183 2.54 7.08 -8.13
N HIS A 184 1.26 7.36 -8.39
CA HIS A 184 0.78 7.61 -9.74
C HIS A 184 1.50 8.80 -10.39
N CYS A 185 1.59 9.92 -9.65
CA CYS A 185 2.27 11.13 -10.13
C CYS A 185 3.76 10.85 -10.44
N ALA A 186 4.46 10.16 -9.54
CA ALA A 186 5.86 9.81 -9.74
C ALA A 186 6.06 8.79 -10.88
N GLU A 187 5.19 7.80 -11.02
CA GLU A 187 5.37 6.72 -11.99
C GLU A 187 4.91 7.08 -13.40
N LYS A 188 3.83 7.86 -13.53
CA LYS A 188 3.22 8.19 -14.83
C LYS A 188 3.59 9.57 -15.33
N GLU A 189 3.48 10.58 -14.48
CA GLU A 189 3.69 11.97 -14.89
C GLU A 189 5.19 12.29 -14.97
N MET A 190 5.98 11.92 -13.96
CA MET A 190 7.44 12.18 -13.97
C MET A 190 8.13 11.56 -15.19
N LYS A 191 7.78 10.32 -15.53
CA LYS A 191 8.32 9.62 -16.72
C LYS A 191 7.84 10.25 -18.04
N ALA A 192 6.71 10.94 -18.04
CA ALA A 192 6.23 11.67 -19.22
C ALA A 192 7.02 12.96 -19.41
N TYR A 193 7.27 13.73 -18.34
CA TYR A 193 8.09 14.94 -18.39
C TYR A 193 9.54 14.67 -18.83
N ALA A 194 10.09 13.50 -18.48
CA ALA A 194 11.41 13.06 -18.92
C ALA A 194 11.52 12.75 -20.43
N LYS A 195 10.41 12.76 -21.19
CA LYS A 195 10.37 12.40 -22.63
C LYS A 195 10.17 13.59 -23.59
N GLY A 196 10.11 14.84 -23.10
CA GLY A 196 9.82 16.06 -23.88
C GLY A 196 8.32 16.23 -24.16
N ASP A 197 7.71 17.41 -24.25
CA ASP A 197 8.13 18.79 -24.51
C ASP A 197 7.33 19.66 -23.52
N CYS A 198 7.93 20.13 -22.42
CA CYS A 198 7.22 20.93 -21.41
C CYS A 198 7.91 22.27 -21.17
N SER A 199 7.11 23.30 -20.94
CA SER A 199 7.60 24.61 -20.53
C SER A 199 8.15 24.57 -19.10
N LEU A 200 9.05 25.50 -18.79
CA LEU A 200 9.60 25.66 -17.44
C LEU A 200 8.48 25.84 -16.39
N ASN A 201 7.41 26.57 -16.75
CA ASN A 201 6.26 26.79 -15.86
C ASN A 201 5.50 25.49 -15.56
N GLU A 202 5.29 24.64 -16.56
CA GLU A 202 4.66 23.33 -16.35
C GLU A 202 5.54 22.42 -15.49
N PHE A 203 6.86 22.48 -15.66
CA PHE A 203 7.79 21.72 -14.84
C PHE A 203 7.82 22.22 -13.39
N VAL A 204 7.79 23.54 -13.17
CA VAL A 204 7.72 24.13 -11.81
C VAL A 204 6.42 23.72 -11.12
N ALA A 205 5.28 23.81 -11.81
CA ALA A 205 3.99 23.37 -11.27
C ALA A 205 3.99 21.86 -10.95
N PHE A 206 4.60 21.04 -11.81
CA PHE A 206 4.78 19.62 -11.55
C PHE A 206 5.64 19.37 -10.31
N ARG A 207 6.77 20.08 -10.17
CA ARG A 207 7.64 19.99 -8.99
C ARG A 207 6.87 20.33 -7.71
N GLU A 208 6.13 21.43 -7.69
CA GLU A 208 5.30 21.84 -6.54
C GLU A 208 4.29 20.74 -6.19
N LYS A 209 3.57 20.21 -7.19
CA LYS A 209 2.64 19.09 -7.00
C LYS A 209 3.31 17.87 -6.36
N VAL A 210 4.49 17.47 -6.82
CA VAL A 210 5.21 16.31 -6.24
C VAL A 210 5.65 16.59 -4.80
N VAL A 211 6.14 17.80 -4.52
CA VAL A 211 6.54 18.21 -3.17
C VAL A 211 5.34 18.17 -2.22
N ASP A 212 4.20 18.72 -2.62
CA ASP A 212 2.97 18.73 -1.83
C ASP A 212 2.46 17.32 -1.57
N LEU A 213 2.36 16.48 -2.61
CA LEU A 213 1.94 15.08 -2.46
C LEU A 213 2.89 14.30 -1.55
N THR A 214 4.20 14.56 -1.61
CA THR A 214 5.20 13.93 -0.74
C THR A 214 4.96 14.33 0.71
N SER A 215 4.78 15.62 0.97
CA SER A 215 4.53 16.16 2.32
C SER A 215 3.21 15.64 2.91
N ILE A 216 2.13 15.67 2.13
CA ILE A 216 0.81 15.19 2.55
C ILE A 216 0.87 13.69 2.85
N THR A 217 1.46 12.89 1.96
CA THR A 217 1.63 11.45 2.17
C THR A 217 2.40 11.17 3.45
N LYS A 218 3.52 11.85 3.66
CA LYS A 218 4.32 11.72 4.88
C LYS A 218 3.47 11.94 6.14
N SER A 219 2.69 13.02 6.18
CA SER A 219 1.84 13.35 7.35
C SER A 219 0.80 12.27 7.66
N TYR A 220 0.17 11.67 6.64
CA TYR A 220 -0.78 10.58 6.88
C TYR A 220 -0.10 9.31 7.39
N PHE A 221 1.10 9.01 6.90
CA PHE A 221 1.87 7.88 7.41
C PHE A 221 2.39 8.10 8.82
N GLU A 222 2.82 9.32 9.17
CA GLU A 222 3.19 9.66 10.55
C GLU A 222 2.03 9.44 11.52
N LYS A 223 0.80 9.85 11.14
CA LYS A 223 -0.41 9.60 11.92
C LYS A 223 -0.71 8.11 12.08
N LEU A 224 -0.62 7.35 10.98
CA LEU A 224 -0.82 5.89 11.01
C LEU A 224 0.21 5.20 11.92
N VAL A 225 1.49 5.53 11.78
CA VAL A 225 2.57 4.93 12.58
C VAL A 225 2.41 5.30 14.05
N THR A 226 2.15 6.57 14.36
CA THR A 226 1.92 7.03 15.74
C THR A 226 0.78 6.26 16.40
N ALA A 227 -0.35 6.09 15.69
CA ALA A 227 -1.49 5.34 16.18
C ALA A 227 -1.21 3.82 16.31
N LEU A 228 -0.28 3.27 15.53
CA LEU A 228 0.16 1.88 15.69
C LEU A 228 1.11 1.70 16.88
N GLU A 229 2.03 2.64 17.08
CA GLU A 229 3.01 2.62 18.18
C GLU A 229 2.35 2.75 19.55
N ASN A 230 1.21 3.45 19.63
CA ASN A 230 0.45 3.62 20.88
C ASN A 230 -0.70 2.62 21.05
N ASP A 231 -0.77 1.57 20.23
CA ASP A 231 -1.88 0.59 20.17
C ASP A 231 -3.26 1.23 20.03
N LEU A 232 -3.42 2.25 19.18
CA LEU A 232 -4.71 2.90 18.87
C LEU A 232 -5.40 3.43 20.14
N SER A 233 -4.61 3.99 21.06
CA SER A 233 -5.08 4.44 22.38
C SER A 233 -6.09 5.61 22.34
N GLU A 234 -6.25 6.25 21.18
CA GLU A 234 -7.20 7.34 20.94
C GLU A 234 -8.67 6.87 21.06
N VAL A 235 -8.90 5.56 20.98
CA VAL A 235 -10.23 4.96 21.14
C VAL A 235 -10.20 3.90 22.24
N THR A 236 -11.11 4.06 23.20
CA THR A 236 -11.40 3.02 24.20
C THR A 236 -12.65 2.27 23.77
N ASP A 237 -12.59 0.93 23.73
CA ASP A 237 -13.81 0.15 23.62
C ASP A 237 -14.62 0.35 24.92
N THR A 238 -15.82 0.90 24.83
CA THR A 238 -16.76 1.04 25.95
C THR A 238 -17.42 -0.30 26.32
N SER A 239 -16.66 -1.39 26.31
CA SER A 239 -17.06 -2.72 26.79
C SER A 239 -16.43 -3.01 28.16
N ILE A 240 -16.85 -2.23 29.17
CA ILE A 240 -16.79 -2.64 30.59
C ILE A 240 -18.25 -2.54 31.06
N VAL A 241 -18.95 -3.61 31.46
CA VAL A 241 -18.67 -4.43 32.65
C VAL A 241 -19.22 -5.85 32.48
N ASN A 242 -18.36 -6.87 32.55
CA ASN A 242 -18.49 -7.99 33.48
C ASN A 242 -17.46 -9.07 33.15
N THR A 243 -16.34 -9.09 33.86
CA THR A 243 -15.52 -10.29 33.96
C THR A 243 -14.89 -10.35 35.35
N SER A 244 -15.74 -10.65 36.32
CA SER A 244 -15.27 -11.41 37.47
C SER A 244 -14.89 -12.81 36.95
N ILE A 245 -13.66 -13.22 37.27
CA ILE A 245 -13.14 -14.59 37.22
C ILE A 245 -12.66 -15.05 35.84
N ILE A 246 -11.34 -14.95 35.56
CA ILE A 246 -10.51 -16.09 35.14
C ILE A 246 -9.11 -15.91 35.76
N LYS A 247 -8.65 -16.98 36.43
CA LYS A 247 -7.37 -17.06 37.13
C LYS A 247 -6.19 -17.07 36.15
N SER A 248 -5.10 -16.48 36.62
CA SER A 248 -3.74 -16.49 36.06
C SER A 248 -3.28 -17.87 35.59
N VAL A 249 -2.75 -17.92 34.36
CA VAL A 249 -1.81 -18.96 33.90
C VAL A 249 -0.50 -18.25 33.59
N GLU A 250 0.54 -18.59 34.35
CA GLU A 250 1.91 -18.16 34.12
C GLU A 250 2.45 -18.83 32.85
N ILE A 251 3.01 -18.03 31.94
CA ILE A 251 3.80 -18.52 30.79
C ILE A 251 5.23 -18.05 31.04
N GLY A 252 6.15 -19.02 31.15
CA GLY A 252 7.58 -18.79 31.37
C GLY A 252 8.28 -18.11 30.17
N PRO A 253 9.54 -17.68 30.34
CA PRO A 253 10.23 -16.84 29.36
C PRO A 253 10.52 -17.62 28.07
N LEU A 254 10.22 -16.98 26.93
CA LEU A 254 10.67 -17.42 25.62
C LEU A 254 12.06 -16.84 25.34
N ASP A 255 12.99 -17.74 25.10
CA ASP A 255 14.37 -17.45 24.68
C ASP A 255 14.37 -16.72 23.33
N TYR A 256 15.17 -15.66 23.24
CA TYR A 256 15.19 -14.71 22.13
C TYR A 256 16.49 -14.91 21.36
N GLU A 257 16.50 -15.82 20.38
CA GLU A 257 17.61 -15.92 19.42
C GLU A 257 17.11 -16.30 18.02
N ASP A 258 17.64 -15.55 17.05
CA ASP A 258 17.68 -15.78 15.60
C ASP A 258 16.40 -15.64 14.75
N ILE A 259 16.24 -14.44 14.15
CA ILE A 259 15.81 -14.34 12.75
C ILE A 259 16.77 -13.37 12.04
N TYR A 260 17.80 -13.96 11.44
CA TYR A 260 18.69 -13.32 10.48
C TYR A 260 17.95 -12.91 9.20
N GLU A 261 18.50 -11.86 8.60
CA GLU A 261 18.21 -11.35 7.26
C GLU A 261 18.07 -12.46 6.22
N ASP A 262 17.01 -12.40 5.41
CA ASP A 262 16.98 -13.07 4.11
C ASP A 262 16.95 -12.02 2.99
N GLN A 263 18.16 -11.75 2.51
CA GLN A 263 18.47 -11.30 1.16
C GLN A 263 18.25 -12.48 0.21
N TRP A 264 17.20 -12.50 -0.61
CA TRP A 264 17.17 -13.37 -1.78
C TRP A 264 16.53 -12.63 -2.95
N ASP A 265 17.24 -12.72 -4.09
CA ASP A 265 17.04 -12.09 -5.40
C ASP A 265 15.61 -12.16 -5.97
#